data_AF-A0A1V4PMA4-F1
#
_entry.id   AF-A0A1V4PMA4-F1
#
_cell.length_a   1.000
_cell.length_b   1.000
_cell.length_c   1.000
_cell.angle_alpha   90.00
_cell.angle_beta   90.00
_cell.angle_gamma   90.00
#
_symmetry.space_group_name_H-M   'P 1'
#
loop_
_entity.id
_entity.type
_entity.pdbx_description
1 polymer ?
#
loop_
_entity_poly.entity_id
_entity_poly.type
_entity_poly.pdbx_seq_one_letter_code
_entity_poly.pdbx_strand_id
1 'polypeptide(L)'
;MTATGRVVLVVGPPLAGVGGVVAALRPRLPEVDVVETGGLAGRAPDAVLAVFSAAAPLTRSDWASVERAAAHTGLVIGVVSKIDAHRGWRDVVAADRARVAAWDGRYRSTPWLGVAAAPGLGEPRVDELVDLLRGELGRSPLPISVSRAVRPRPGRDPAELRRVLAGARLRLLRVVRDESAAVRANLRDAAAEVGVGGAEGFEALVTAEALSFHVRLADEVDRVVHAAAGLGLTATPTPPPPDPPDVRRTTTSSRRLEGRLVAVLGVGFGAGIALACSRLLAGLLPGSSALGWAAGTAAGLALVVWVVRARGLLNDRALLDRWVVEVAATLRWHGEAMVAERLLIAESRWAAGTRAAPPQPGVESRPLTRNVVTDQYEWW
;
A
#
# COMPACT_ATOMS: atom_id res chain seq x y z
N MET A 1 -3.42 -33.09 20.78
CA MET A 1 -4.09 -32.24 21.79
C MET A 1 -3.01 -31.65 22.70
N THR A 2 -2.40 -30.55 22.28
CA THR A 2 -1.39 -29.80 23.05
C THR A 2 -2.06 -28.59 23.68
N ALA A 3 -1.80 -28.39 24.97
CA ALA A 3 -2.55 -27.54 25.88
C ALA A 3 -2.75 -26.10 25.36
N THR A 4 -3.96 -25.57 25.56
CA THR A 4 -4.39 -24.19 25.30
C THR A 4 -3.65 -23.23 26.26
N GLY A 5 -2.38 -22.95 25.98
CA GLY A 5 -1.54 -22.07 26.81
C GLY A 5 -1.98 -20.61 26.70
N ARG A 6 -1.84 -19.87 27.81
CA ARG A 6 -2.11 -18.42 27.86
C ARG A 6 -1.18 -17.68 26.90
N VAL A 7 -1.67 -16.64 26.25
CA VAL A 7 -0.91 -15.88 25.25
C VAL A 7 -0.76 -14.44 25.71
N VAL A 8 0.49 -13.97 25.79
CA VAL A 8 0.79 -12.56 26.06
C VAL A 8 1.40 -11.95 24.82
N LEU A 9 0.71 -10.95 24.27
CA LEU A 9 1.18 -10.21 23.11
C LEU A 9 1.99 -8.98 23.56
N VAL A 10 3.18 -8.83 23.01
CA VAL A 10 4.04 -7.65 23.21
C VAL A 10 3.99 -6.78 21.95
N VAL A 11 3.62 -5.51 22.10
CA VAL A 11 3.48 -4.54 21.01
C VAL A 11 4.14 -3.22 21.41
N GLY A 12 4.79 -2.57 20.45
CA GLY A 12 5.37 -1.26 20.62
C GLY A 12 5.84 -0.68 19.29
N PRO A 13 6.16 0.62 19.21
CA PRO A 13 6.75 1.20 18.02
C PRO A 13 8.13 0.58 17.71
N PRO A 14 8.63 0.74 16.47
CA PRO A 14 9.98 0.30 16.12
C PRO A 14 11.00 0.83 17.12
N LEU A 15 11.99 -0.01 17.46
CA LEU A 15 13.06 0.31 18.42
C LEU A 15 12.61 0.56 19.87
N ALA A 16 11.35 0.34 20.23
CA ALA A 16 10.88 0.44 21.62
C ALA A 16 11.40 -0.67 22.54
N GLY A 17 12.18 -1.65 22.03
CA GLY A 17 12.71 -2.74 22.85
C GLY A 17 11.75 -3.93 23.05
N VAL A 18 10.75 -4.07 22.17
CA VAL A 18 9.78 -5.18 22.16
C VAL A 18 10.48 -6.55 22.22
N GLY A 19 11.40 -6.83 21.30
CA GLY A 19 12.11 -8.11 21.26
C GLY A 19 12.95 -8.39 22.51
N GLY A 20 13.51 -7.35 23.14
CA GLY A 20 14.22 -7.50 24.42
C GLY A 20 13.28 -7.92 25.55
N VAL A 21 12.09 -7.30 25.63
CA VAL A 21 11.05 -7.68 26.60
C VAL A 21 10.58 -9.12 26.38
N VAL A 22 10.32 -9.51 25.12
CA VAL A 22 9.94 -10.89 24.78
C VAL A 22 11.02 -11.89 25.20
N ALA A 23 12.28 -11.62 24.85
CA ALA A 23 13.41 -12.49 25.19
C ALA A 23 13.62 -12.63 26.70
N ALA A 24 13.42 -11.56 27.47
CA ALA A 24 13.54 -11.57 28.93
C ALA A 24 12.37 -12.29 29.63
N LEU A 25 11.15 -12.21 29.09
CA LEU A 25 9.96 -12.80 29.70
C LEU A 25 9.83 -14.30 29.44
N ARG A 26 10.18 -14.79 28.24
CA ARG A 26 10.06 -16.21 27.88
C ARG A 26 10.67 -17.20 28.88
N PRO A 27 11.92 -17.04 29.34
CA PRO A 27 12.50 -17.97 30.31
C PRO A 27 11.91 -17.82 31.72
N ARG A 28 11.31 -16.67 32.05
CA ARG A 28 10.72 -16.39 33.37
C ARG A 28 9.24 -16.80 33.43
N LEU A 29 8.56 -16.97 32.30
CA LEU A 29 7.15 -17.38 32.20
C LEU A 29 6.97 -18.57 31.23
N PRO A 30 7.58 -19.74 31.50
CA PRO A 30 7.48 -20.92 30.61
C PRO A 30 6.04 -21.43 30.42
N GLU A 31 5.13 -21.09 31.32
CA GLU A 31 3.71 -21.42 31.28
C GLU A 31 2.88 -20.50 30.36
N VAL A 32 3.47 -19.42 29.85
CA VAL A 32 2.80 -18.42 29.00
C VAL A 32 3.52 -18.29 27.67
N ASP A 33 2.76 -18.29 26.58
CA ASP A 33 3.27 -18.03 25.24
C ASP A 33 3.41 -16.53 24.99
N VAL A 34 4.63 -16.02 25.15
CA VAL A 34 4.97 -14.61 24.93
C VAL A 34 5.39 -14.38 23.48
N VAL A 35 4.58 -13.60 22.75
CA VAL A 35 4.69 -13.39 21.30
C VAL A 35 4.68 -11.92 20.90
N GLU A 36 5.24 -11.61 19.73
CA GLU A 36 5.11 -10.30 19.09
C GLU A 36 3.89 -10.25 18.14
N THR A 37 3.62 -9.09 17.51
CA THR A 37 2.43 -8.85 16.67
C THR A 37 2.21 -9.88 15.56
N GLY A 38 3.28 -10.46 15.00
CA GLY A 38 3.18 -11.52 13.98
C GLY A 38 2.96 -12.94 14.51
N GLY A 39 3.09 -13.16 15.83
CA GLY A 39 3.14 -14.50 16.44
C GLY A 39 1.81 -15.03 16.99
N LEU A 40 0.72 -14.26 16.89
CA LEU A 40 -0.57 -14.65 17.47
C LEU A 40 -1.21 -15.88 16.83
N ALA A 41 -0.84 -16.25 15.60
CA ALA A 41 -1.33 -17.43 14.88
C ALA A 41 -2.86 -17.62 14.96
N GLY A 42 -3.63 -16.52 14.94
CA GLY A 42 -5.10 -16.54 15.02
C GLY A 42 -5.70 -16.65 16.43
N ARG A 43 -4.89 -16.69 17.50
CA ARG A 43 -5.37 -16.64 18.89
C ARG A 43 -5.59 -15.20 19.35
N ALA A 44 -6.53 -15.00 20.27
CA ALA A 44 -6.66 -13.74 20.99
C ALA A 44 -5.65 -13.71 22.16
N PRO A 45 -4.98 -12.57 22.42
CA PRO A 45 -4.10 -12.46 23.58
C PRO A 45 -4.91 -12.41 24.88
N ASP A 46 -4.44 -13.11 25.91
CA ASP A 46 -4.95 -12.99 27.28
C ASP A 46 -4.50 -11.66 27.90
N ALA A 47 -3.31 -11.16 27.55
CA ALA A 47 -2.81 -9.85 27.94
C ALA A 47 -2.03 -9.15 26.80
N VAL A 48 -2.04 -7.82 26.79
CA VAL A 48 -1.21 -7.00 25.91
C VAL A 48 -0.22 -6.18 26.72
N LEU A 49 1.07 -6.34 26.43
CA LEU A 49 2.16 -5.50 26.92
C LEU A 49 2.46 -4.42 25.90
N ALA A 50 2.17 -3.18 26.27
CA ALA A 50 2.38 -1.99 25.44
C ALA A 50 3.74 -1.35 25.78
N VAL A 51 4.75 -1.63 24.97
CA VAL A 51 6.14 -1.27 25.22
C VAL A 51 6.53 0.02 24.50
N PHE A 52 7.05 1.00 25.23
CA PHE A 52 7.53 2.29 24.74
C PHE A 52 8.93 2.58 25.30
N SER A 53 9.77 3.31 24.56
CA SER A 53 11.14 3.63 25.00
C SER A 53 11.14 4.75 26.04
N ALA A 54 11.92 4.62 27.12
CA ALA A 54 12.15 5.70 28.10
C ALA A 54 12.83 6.95 27.52
N ALA A 55 13.23 6.91 26.24
CA ALA A 55 13.85 8.04 25.55
C ALA A 55 12.90 9.23 25.37
N ALA A 56 11.59 8.98 25.22
CA ALA A 56 10.61 10.05 25.03
C ALA A 56 9.18 9.57 25.34
N PRO A 57 8.28 10.48 25.80
CA PRO A 57 6.87 10.16 25.97
C PRO A 57 6.17 9.75 24.67
N LEU A 58 5.29 8.76 24.76
CA LEU A 58 4.57 8.16 23.64
C LEU A 58 3.63 9.14 22.92
N THR A 59 3.44 8.94 21.62
CA THR A 59 2.52 9.73 20.79
C THR A 59 1.18 9.01 20.58
N ARG A 60 0.17 9.74 20.10
CA ARG A 60 -1.15 9.17 19.76
C ARG A 60 -1.03 8.09 18.68
N SER A 61 -0.11 8.27 17.73
CA SER A 61 0.17 7.31 16.67
C SER A 61 0.73 6.00 17.22
N ASP A 62 1.64 6.08 18.19
CA ASP A 62 2.22 4.88 18.83
C ASP A 62 1.15 4.08 19.56
N TRP A 63 0.25 4.78 20.27
CA TRP A 63 -0.84 4.17 21.02
C TRP A 63 -1.92 3.53 20.14
N ALA A 64 -2.18 4.07 18.94
CA ALA A 64 -3.15 3.51 18.01
C ALA A 64 -2.82 2.05 17.58
N SER A 65 -1.55 1.65 17.66
CA SER A 65 -1.13 0.25 17.43
C SER A 65 -1.49 -0.66 18.60
N VAL A 66 -1.41 -0.15 19.83
CA VAL A 66 -1.81 -0.86 21.04
C VAL A 66 -3.32 -1.01 21.12
N GLU A 67 -4.10 0.00 20.74
CA GLU A 67 -5.57 -0.08 20.72
C GLU A 67 -6.08 -1.23 19.84
N ARG A 68 -5.45 -1.46 18.68
CA ARG A 68 -5.74 -2.58 17.78
C ARG A 68 -5.42 -3.94 18.41
N ALA A 69 -4.27 -4.05 19.07
CA ALA A 69 -3.84 -5.27 19.75
C ALA A 69 -4.71 -5.59 20.98
N ALA A 70 -5.09 -4.55 21.74
CA ALA A 70 -5.92 -4.63 22.93
C ALA A 70 -7.42 -4.74 22.64
N ALA A 71 -7.82 -4.84 21.37
CA ALA A 71 -9.23 -4.94 20.98
C ALA A 71 -9.92 -6.18 21.59
N HIS A 72 -9.15 -7.26 21.80
CA HIS A 72 -9.66 -8.57 22.20
C HIS A 72 -9.21 -9.00 23.60
N THR A 73 -8.56 -8.11 24.37
CA THR A 73 -8.18 -8.36 25.77
C THR A 73 -8.69 -7.25 26.69
N GLY A 74 -9.05 -7.63 27.92
CA GLY A 74 -9.32 -6.69 29.00
C GLY A 74 -8.05 -6.21 29.71
N LEU A 75 -6.93 -6.91 29.54
CA LEU A 75 -5.70 -6.68 30.28
C LEU A 75 -4.65 -6.03 29.38
N VAL A 76 -4.38 -4.76 29.64
CA VAL A 76 -3.30 -3.99 29.02
C VAL A 76 -2.37 -3.50 30.11
N ILE A 77 -1.06 -3.66 29.93
CA ILE A 77 -0.02 -3.17 30.83
C ILE A 77 0.90 -2.27 30.02
N GLY A 78 1.08 -1.03 30.46
CA GLY A 78 2.04 -0.09 29.90
C GLY A 78 3.44 -0.38 30.40
N VAL A 79 4.41 -0.43 29.50
CA VAL A 79 5.80 -0.79 29.78
C VAL A 79 6.71 0.27 29.18
N VAL A 80 7.48 0.95 30.02
CA VAL A 80 8.52 1.89 29.59
C VAL A 80 9.87 1.17 29.66
N SER A 81 10.45 0.84 28.51
CA SER A 81 11.68 0.08 28.38
C SER A 81 12.93 0.97 28.42
N LYS A 82 14.11 0.35 28.53
CA LYS A 82 15.43 1.02 28.53
C LYS A 82 15.62 2.00 29.70
N ILE A 83 15.02 1.70 30.85
CA ILE A 83 15.16 2.55 32.05
C ILE A 83 16.60 2.60 32.59
N ASP A 84 17.44 1.65 32.18
CA ASP A 84 18.88 1.61 32.46
C ASP A 84 19.64 2.73 31.74
N ALA A 85 19.18 3.13 30.54
CA ALA A 85 19.81 4.16 29.73
C ALA A 85 19.29 5.58 30.02
N HIS A 86 18.10 5.71 30.61
CA HIS A 86 17.40 6.99 30.72
C HIS A 86 17.01 7.33 32.16
N ARG A 87 17.76 8.22 32.82
CA ARG A 87 17.54 8.58 34.25
C ARG A 87 16.15 9.20 34.53
N GLY A 88 15.57 9.91 33.57
CA GLY A 88 14.24 10.56 33.66
C GLY A 88 13.05 9.65 33.34
N TRP A 89 13.23 8.33 33.29
CA TRP A 89 12.19 7.40 32.85
C TRP A 89 10.89 7.46 33.67
N ARG A 90 10.95 7.84 34.95
CA ARG A 90 9.76 7.97 35.82
C ARG A 90 8.83 9.08 35.35
N ASP A 91 9.40 10.18 34.86
CA ASP A 91 8.62 11.29 34.30
C ASP A 91 7.96 10.87 32.99
N VAL A 92 8.64 10.04 32.19
CA VAL A 92 8.09 9.45 30.96
C VAL A 92 6.91 8.51 31.28
N VAL A 93 7.06 7.62 32.27
CA VAL A 93 5.96 6.75 32.75
C VAL A 93 4.74 7.59 33.18
N ALA A 94 4.96 8.65 33.95
CA ALA A 94 3.88 9.52 34.41
C ALA A 94 3.20 10.26 33.25
N ALA A 95 3.98 10.78 32.30
CA ALA A 95 3.48 11.46 31.12
C ALA A 95 2.68 10.52 30.21
N ASP A 96 3.18 9.31 29.98
CA ASP A 96 2.53 8.30 29.16
C ASP A 96 1.20 7.85 29.75
N ARG A 97 1.19 7.56 31.06
CA ARG A 97 -0.04 7.24 31.80
C ARG A 97 -1.07 8.36 31.70
N ALA A 98 -0.66 9.62 31.88
CA ALA A 98 -1.55 10.76 31.81
C ALA A 98 -2.13 10.95 30.40
N ARG A 99 -1.30 10.85 29.35
CA ARG A 99 -1.73 10.96 27.95
C ARG A 99 -2.74 9.88 27.58
N VAL A 100 -2.43 8.63 27.91
CA VAL A 100 -3.29 7.48 27.60
C VAL A 100 -4.63 7.58 28.31
N ALA A 101 -4.63 7.94 29.60
CA ALA A 101 -5.87 8.16 30.36
C ALA A 101 -6.71 9.33 29.83
N ALA A 102 -6.06 10.34 29.23
CA ALA A 102 -6.74 11.49 28.63
C ALA A 102 -7.37 11.15 27.26
N TRP A 103 -6.76 10.24 26.49
CA TRP A 103 -7.29 9.87 25.18
C TRP A 103 -8.48 8.93 25.25
N ASP A 104 -8.44 7.96 26.16
CA ASP A 104 -9.56 7.03 26.38
C ASP A 104 -9.61 6.61 27.85
N GLY A 105 -10.77 6.88 28.48
CA GLY A 105 -11.02 6.55 29.87
C GLY A 105 -10.90 5.06 30.19
N ARG A 106 -11.01 4.17 29.19
CA ARG A 106 -10.79 2.72 29.33
C ARG A 106 -9.42 2.39 29.94
N TYR A 107 -8.41 3.19 29.65
CA TYR A 107 -7.03 2.92 30.05
C TYR A 107 -6.60 3.69 31.32
N ARG A 108 -7.54 4.38 31.98
CA ARG A 108 -7.24 5.15 33.20
C ARG A 108 -6.65 4.30 34.32
N SER A 109 -7.07 3.03 34.41
CA SER A 109 -6.59 2.06 35.39
C SER A 109 -5.50 1.13 34.85
N THR A 110 -4.98 1.36 33.65
CA THR A 110 -3.88 0.57 33.10
C THR A 110 -2.66 0.71 34.00
N PRO A 111 -2.06 -0.39 34.50
CA PRO A 111 -0.80 -0.34 35.23
C PRO A 111 0.35 0.04 34.30
N TRP A 112 1.31 0.79 34.82
CA TRP A 112 2.50 1.24 34.08
C TRP A 112 3.76 0.91 34.86
N LEU A 113 4.73 0.26 34.22
CA LEU A 113 5.99 -0.15 34.82
C LEU A 113 7.19 0.27 33.96
N GLY A 114 8.31 0.56 34.62
CA GLY A 114 9.60 0.73 33.95
C GLY A 114 10.36 -0.60 33.92
N VAL A 115 10.96 -0.96 32.79
CA VAL A 115 11.75 -2.20 32.65
C VAL A 115 13.08 -1.99 31.94
N ALA A 116 14.07 -2.78 32.35
CA ALA A 116 15.34 -2.93 31.63
C ALA A 116 15.48 -4.38 31.20
N ALA A 117 14.96 -4.72 30.01
CA ALA A 117 14.87 -6.11 29.56
C ALA A 117 16.19 -6.65 28.96
N ALA A 118 17.00 -5.77 28.38
CA ALA A 118 18.32 -6.10 27.83
C ALA A 118 19.28 -4.94 28.13
N PRO A 119 19.63 -4.73 29.41
CA PRO A 119 20.46 -3.60 29.80
C PRO A 119 21.88 -3.76 29.26
N GLY A 120 22.54 -2.63 28.97
CA GLY A 120 23.96 -2.63 28.57
C GLY A 120 24.90 -3.06 29.71
N LEU A 121 24.46 -2.89 30.96
CA LEU A 121 25.18 -3.26 32.19
C LEU A 121 24.19 -3.76 33.25
N GLY A 122 24.53 -4.87 33.91
CA GLY A 122 23.72 -5.47 34.98
C GLY A 122 22.70 -6.51 34.49
N GLU A 123 21.89 -7.03 35.42
CA GLU A 123 20.88 -8.05 35.11
C GLU A 123 19.57 -7.44 34.58
N PRO A 124 18.81 -8.17 33.74
CA PRO A 124 17.50 -7.74 33.29
C PRO A 124 16.54 -7.49 34.46
N ARG A 125 16.03 -6.26 34.55
CA ARG A 125 15.04 -5.83 35.54
C ARG A 125 13.64 -5.92 34.95
N VAL A 126 13.05 -7.11 35.02
CA VAL A 126 11.67 -7.40 34.57
C VAL A 126 10.83 -8.11 35.64
N ASP A 127 11.35 -8.31 36.86
CA ASP A 127 10.67 -9.11 37.90
C ASP A 127 9.32 -8.52 38.32
N GLU A 128 9.24 -7.19 38.50
CA GLU A 128 7.97 -6.52 38.81
C GLU A 128 6.93 -6.68 37.69
N LEU A 129 7.36 -6.73 36.43
CA LEU A 129 6.49 -7.00 35.29
C LEU A 129 6.04 -8.47 35.27
N VAL A 130 6.94 -9.40 35.58
CA VAL A 130 6.63 -10.83 35.70
C VAL A 130 5.62 -11.07 36.82
N ASP A 131 5.82 -10.48 37.99
CA ASP A 131 4.94 -10.64 39.14
C ASP A 131 3.56 -10.04 38.88
N LEU A 132 3.50 -8.85 38.27
CA LEU A 132 2.25 -8.24 37.83
C LEU A 132 1.52 -9.13 36.84
N LEU A 133 2.21 -9.65 35.81
CA LEU A 133 1.63 -10.54 34.82
C LEU A 133 1.08 -11.82 35.44
N ARG A 134 1.85 -12.50 36.31
CA ARG A 134 1.38 -13.70 37.02
C ARG A 134 0.18 -13.39 37.90
N GLY A 135 0.20 -12.26 38.61
CA GLY A 135 -0.91 -11.82 39.45
C GLY A 135 -2.19 -11.58 38.64
N GLU A 136 -2.11 -10.80 37.57
CA GLU A 136 -3.26 -10.47 36.73
C GLU A 136 -3.80 -11.68 35.97
N LEU A 137 -2.92 -12.50 35.40
CA LEU A 137 -3.32 -13.73 34.74
C LEU A 137 -3.89 -14.73 35.77
N GLY A 138 -3.33 -14.82 36.98
CA GLY A 138 -3.82 -15.68 38.07
C GLY A 138 -5.21 -15.31 38.59
N ARG A 139 -5.54 -14.01 38.63
CA ARG A 139 -6.87 -13.51 39.05
C ARG A 139 -8.00 -13.81 38.07
N SER A 140 -7.67 -14.14 36.82
CA SER A 140 -8.63 -14.60 35.81
C SER A 140 -8.42 -16.10 35.53
N PRO A 141 -9.11 -17.02 36.24
CA PRO A 141 -8.82 -18.46 36.17
C PRO A 141 -9.13 -19.10 34.82
N LEU A 142 -9.97 -18.46 34.00
CA LEU A 142 -10.26 -18.91 32.65
C LEU A 142 -9.27 -18.25 31.67
N PRO A 143 -8.66 -19.00 30.72
CA PRO A 143 -8.14 -18.35 29.53
C PRO A 143 -9.27 -17.49 28.96
N ILE A 144 -8.97 -16.27 28.52
CA ILE A 144 -9.95 -15.45 27.79
C ILE A 144 -10.08 -16.04 26.37
N SER A 145 -10.19 -17.36 26.26
CA SER A 145 -10.89 -18.09 25.22
C SER A 145 -12.35 -18.18 25.63
N VAL A 146 -12.96 -17.02 25.85
CA VAL A 146 -14.37 -16.95 25.51
C VAL A 146 -14.32 -16.52 24.06
N SER A 147 -14.62 -17.46 23.17
CA SER A 147 -15.53 -17.22 22.07
C SER A 147 -16.76 -16.54 22.64
N ARG A 148 -16.60 -15.28 23.08
CA ARG A 148 -17.66 -14.32 23.13
C ARG A 148 -17.83 -14.13 21.64
N ALA A 149 -18.69 -14.98 21.07
CA ALA A 149 -19.48 -14.62 19.92
C ALA A 149 -19.69 -13.14 20.11
N VAL A 150 -19.00 -12.37 19.27
CA VAL A 150 -19.12 -10.94 19.20
C VAL A 150 -20.59 -10.73 19.42
N ARG A 151 -21.00 -10.23 20.59
CA ARG A 151 -22.30 -9.59 20.64
C ARG A 151 -22.07 -8.51 19.60
N PRO A 152 -22.71 -8.57 18.42
CA PRO A 152 -22.61 -7.46 17.51
C PRO A 152 -23.01 -6.28 18.37
N ARG A 153 -22.05 -5.37 18.60
CA ARG A 153 -22.40 -4.07 19.15
C ARG A 153 -23.55 -3.59 18.27
N PRO A 154 -24.69 -3.17 18.84
CA PRO A 154 -25.82 -2.73 18.03
C PRO A 154 -25.32 -1.63 17.09
N GLY A 155 -25.42 -1.89 15.78
CA GLY A 155 -25.17 -1.01 14.64
C GLY A 155 -23.95 -0.07 14.72
N ARG A 156 -22.81 -0.45 14.10
CA ARG A 156 -21.87 0.57 13.59
C ARG A 156 -22.50 1.21 12.34
N ASP A 157 -22.53 2.54 12.30
CA ASP A 157 -23.23 3.34 11.29
C ASP A 157 -22.73 3.01 9.86
N PRO A 158 -23.60 2.59 8.92
CA PRO A 158 -23.21 2.38 7.52
C PRO A 158 -22.57 3.64 6.89
N ALA A 159 -22.81 4.83 7.45
CA ALA A 159 -22.13 6.05 7.01
C ALA A 159 -20.63 6.08 7.37
N GLU A 160 -20.20 5.49 8.50
CA GLU A 160 -18.79 5.44 8.90
C GLU A 160 -17.98 4.54 7.95
N LEU A 161 -18.52 3.35 7.64
CA LEU A 161 -17.89 2.45 6.66
C LEU A 161 -17.78 3.13 5.28
N ARG A 162 -18.86 3.76 4.81
CA ARG A 162 -18.85 4.50 3.54
C ARG A 162 -17.78 5.60 3.53
N ARG A 163 -17.59 6.32 4.64
CA ARG A 163 -16.53 7.33 4.76
C ARG A 163 -15.14 6.72 4.70
N VAL A 164 -14.90 5.59 5.38
CA VAL A 164 -13.63 4.86 5.35
C VAL A 164 -13.33 4.32 3.95
N LEU A 165 -14.29 3.67 3.30
CA LEU A 165 -14.16 3.16 1.94
C LEU A 165 -13.98 4.28 0.91
N ALA A 166 -14.68 5.41 1.07
CA ALA A 166 -14.48 6.60 0.24
C ALA A 166 -13.07 7.19 0.43
N GLY A 167 -12.57 7.25 1.66
CA GLY A 167 -11.18 7.67 1.95
C GLY A 167 -10.14 6.72 1.35
N ALA A 168 -10.35 5.41 1.47
CA ALA A 168 -9.51 4.38 0.86
C ALA A 168 -9.50 4.50 -0.67
N ARG A 169 -10.67 4.69 -1.30
CA ARG A 169 -10.80 4.93 -2.73
C ARG A 169 -9.99 6.14 -3.18
N LEU A 170 -10.14 7.28 -2.52
CA LEU A 170 -9.42 8.50 -2.87
C LEU A 170 -7.90 8.32 -2.74
N ARG A 171 -7.43 7.64 -1.69
CA ARG A 171 -6.01 7.32 -1.50
C ARG A 171 -5.49 6.43 -2.63
N LEU A 172 -6.21 5.38 -2.98
CA LEU A 172 -5.82 4.45 -4.05
C LEU A 172 -5.85 5.08 -5.44
N LEU A 173 -6.87 5.90 -5.75
CA LEU A 173 -6.92 6.63 -7.02
C LEU A 173 -5.76 7.62 -7.16
N ARG A 174 -5.28 8.20 -6.05
CA ARG A 174 -4.06 9.02 -6.06
C ARG A 174 -2.83 8.17 -6.38
N VAL A 175 -2.66 7.02 -5.71
CA VAL A 175 -1.55 6.09 -6.00
C VAL A 175 -1.55 5.66 -7.46
N VAL A 176 -2.69 5.24 -8.02
CA VAL A 176 -2.82 4.84 -9.43
C VAL A 176 -2.40 5.98 -10.37
N ARG A 177 -2.83 7.22 -10.09
CA ARG A 177 -2.46 8.38 -10.88
C ARG A 177 -0.95 8.67 -10.80
N ASP A 178 -0.36 8.61 -9.61
CA ASP A 178 1.05 8.95 -9.39
C ASP A 178 1.96 7.88 -10.01
N GLU A 179 1.67 6.59 -9.79
CA GLU A 179 2.41 5.46 -10.36
C GLU A 179 2.29 5.43 -11.89
N SER A 180 1.09 5.61 -12.46
CA SER A 180 0.94 5.66 -13.93
C SER A 180 1.67 6.86 -14.55
N ALA A 181 1.71 8.00 -13.85
CA ALA A 181 2.46 9.17 -14.30
C ALA A 181 3.98 8.94 -14.25
N ALA A 182 4.48 8.25 -13.21
CA ALA A 182 5.88 7.87 -13.06
C ALA A 182 6.31 6.87 -14.13
N VAL A 183 5.55 5.80 -14.37
CA VAL A 183 5.82 4.82 -15.45
C VAL A 183 5.86 5.53 -16.80
N ARG A 184 4.90 6.42 -17.07
CA ARG A 184 4.89 7.21 -18.31
C ARG A 184 6.13 8.09 -18.48
N ALA A 185 6.60 8.74 -17.41
CA ALA A 185 7.80 9.57 -17.48
C ALA A 185 9.04 8.71 -17.80
N ASN A 186 9.23 7.62 -17.04
CA ASN A 186 10.35 6.70 -17.23
C ASN A 186 10.38 6.10 -18.64
N LEU A 187 9.23 5.67 -19.15
CA LEU A 187 9.12 5.10 -20.48
C LEU A 187 9.35 6.13 -21.60
N ARG A 188 9.02 7.41 -21.38
CA ARG A 188 9.32 8.48 -22.34
C ARG A 188 10.81 8.78 -22.42
N ASP A 189 11.46 8.84 -21.27
CA ASP A 189 12.91 9.04 -21.21
C ASP A 189 13.62 7.88 -21.90
N ALA A 190 13.20 6.64 -21.60
CA ALA A 190 13.70 5.46 -22.31
C ALA A 190 13.40 5.50 -23.82
N ALA A 191 12.22 5.97 -24.25
CA ALA A 191 11.87 6.09 -25.68
C ALA A 191 12.78 7.09 -26.42
N ALA A 192 13.23 8.16 -25.75
CA ALA A 192 14.15 9.14 -26.33
C ALA A 192 15.55 8.56 -26.59
N GLU A 193 15.95 7.57 -25.79
CA GLU A 193 17.25 6.88 -25.91
C GLU A 193 17.25 5.74 -26.93
N VAL A 194 16.09 5.30 -27.42
CA VAL A 194 16.00 4.19 -28.38
C VAL A 194 16.75 4.53 -29.68
N GLY A 195 17.67 3.63 -30.06
CA GLY A 195 18.43 3.66 -31.31
C GLY A 195 17.74 2.92 -32.46
N VAL A 196 18.36 2.92 -33.65
CA VAL A 196 17.83 2.24 -34.84
C VAL A 196 17.65 0.75 -34.55
N GLY A 197 16.44 0.22 -34.76
CA GLY A 197 16.14 -1.20 -34.56
C GLY A 197 15.91 -1.62 -33.10
N GLY A 198 15.95 -0.70 -32.14
CA GLY A 198 15.75 -1.00 -30.71
C GLY A 198 14.29 -1.15 -30.27
N ALA A 199 13.33 -1.20 -31.20
CA ALA A 199 11.90 -1.20 -30.88
C ALA A 199 11.45 -2.46 -30.12
N GLU A 200 11.96 -3.64 -30.47
CA GLU A 200 11.61 -4.90 -29.79
C GLU A 200 12.10 -4.92 -28.34
N GLY A 201 13.31 -4.44 -28.09
CA GLY A 201 13.85 -4.31 -26.73
C GLY A 201 13.06 -3.33 -25.87
N PHE A 202 12.61 -2.22 -26.48
CA PHE A 202 11.73 -1.27 -25.81
C PHE A 202 10.33 -1.86 -25.52
N GLU A 203 9.78 -2.68 -26.42
CA GLU A 203 8.51 -3.37 -26.19
C GLU A 203 8.59 -4.37 -25.03
N ALA A 204 9.70 -5.09 -24.90
CA ALA A 204 9.96 -5.96 -23.75
C ALA A 204 10.05 -5.15 -22.44
N LEU A 205 10.74 -4.00 -22.45
CA LEU A 205 10.83 -3.09 -21.30
C LEU A 205 9.46 -2.59 -20.86
N VAL A 206 8.63 -2.12 -21.80
CA VAL A 206 7.26 -1.66 -21.51
C VAL A 206 6.41 -2.77 -20.89
N THR A 207 6.54 -4.00 -21.41
CA THR A 207 5.83 -5.17 -20.86
C THR A 207 6.28 -5.47 -19.43
N ALA A 208 7.58 -5.41 -19.15
CA ALA A 208 8.11 -5.63 -17.81
C ALA A 208 7.67 -4.55 -16.81
N GLU A 209 7.65 -3.28 -17.21
CA GLU A 209 7.15 -2.18 -16.37
C GLU A 209 5.64 -2.28 -16.13
N ALA A 210 4.86 -2.67 -17.14
CA ALA A 210 3.42 -2.91 -16.98
C ALA A 210 3.13 -4.03 -15.96
N LEU A 211 3.86 -5.13 -16.02
CA LEU A 211 3.75 -6.22 -15.04
C LEU A 211 4.17 -5.78 -13.64
N SER A 212 5.27 -5.03 -13.54
CA SER A 212 5.76 -4.50 -12.26
C SER A 212 4.75 -3.54 -11.63
N PHE A 213 4.16 -2.64 -12.42
CA PHE A 213 3.06 -1.78 -12.00
C PHE A 213 1.86 -2.58 -11.49
N HIS A 214 1.43 -3.60 -12.23
CA HIS A 214 0.30 -4.44 -11.86
C HIS A 214 0.50 -5.12 -10.50
N VAL A 215 1.65 -5.76 -10.28
CA VAL A 215 1.98 -6.44 -9.02
C VAL A 215 2.05 -5.45 -7.86
N ARG A 216 2.81 -4.34 -8.01
CA ARG A 216 2.94 -3.32 -6.96
C ARG A 216 1.60 -2.70 -6.58
N LEU A 217 0.75 -2.43 -7.58
CA LEU A 217 -0.57 -1.86 -7.34
C LEU A 217 -1.50 -2.86 -6.65
N ALA A 218 -1.49 -4.13 -7.05
CA ALA A 218 -2.29 -5.16 -6.39
C ALA A 218 -1.95 -5.27 -4.90
N ASP A 219 -0.66 -5.28 -4.57
CA ASP A 219 -0.17 -5.31 -3.18
C ASP A 219 -0.57 -4.07 -2.38
N GLU A 220 -0.51 -2.86 -2.96
CA GLU A 220 -0.96 -1.65 -2.27
C GLU A 220 -2.49 -1.63 -2.09
N VAL A 221 -3.25 -2.01 -3.11
CA VAL A 221 -4.72 -2.13 -3.01
C VAL A 221 -5.09 -3.09 -1.89
N ASP A 222 -4.44 -4.25 -1.83
CA ASP A 222 -4.69 -5.24 -0.78
C ASP A 222 -4.29 -4.73 0.59
N ARG A 223 -3.14 -4.07 0.74
CA ARG A 223 -2.73 -3.45 2.01
C ARG A 223 -3.74 -2.39 2.48
N VAL A 224 -4.21 -1.52 1.60
CA VAL A 224 -5.17 -0.46 1.97
C VAL A 224 -6.54 -1.04 2.29
N VAL A 225 -7.03 -2.00 1.51
CA VAL A 225 -8.30 -2.67 1.76
C VAL A 225 -8.24 -3.49 3.04
N HIS A 226 -7.13 -4.18 3.34
CA HIS A 226 -6.95 -4.90 4.60
C HIS A 226 -6.89 -3.96 5.80
N ALA A 227 -6.21 -2.80 5.67
CA ALA A 227 -6.20 -1.79 6.71
C ALA A 227 -7.61 -1.22 6.97
N ALA A 228 -8.41 -1.01 5.92
CA ALA A 228 -9.81 -0.60 6.05
C ALA A 228 -10.69 -1.73 6.63
N ALA A 229 -10.44 -2.99 6.27
CA ALA A 229 -11.15 -4.17 6.77
C ALA A 229 -10.86 -4.46 8.25
N GLY A 230 -9.66 -4.16 8.73
CA GLY A 230 -9.30 -4.23 10.16
C GLY A 230 -10.16 -3.34 11.07
N LEU A 231 -11.00 -2.46 10.51
CA LEU A 231 -11.98 -1.65 11.22
C LEU A 231 -13.36 -2.34 11.38
N GLY A 232 -13.55 -3.58 10.97
CA GLY A 232 -14.80 -4.32 11.28
C GLY A 232 -15.23 -5.42 10.30
N LEU A 233 -14.33 -5.99 9.51
CA LEU A 233 -14.64 -7.07 8.57
C LEU A 233 -13.87 -8.34 8.94
N THR A 234 -14.58 -9.46 9.02
CA THR A 234 -13.97 -10.79 9.20
C THR A 234 -13.09 -11.10 7.99
N ALA A 235 -11.79 -11.27 8.22
CA ALA A 235 -10.84 -11.67 7.18
C ALA A 235 -11.21 -13.04 6.63
N THR A 236 -11.64 -13.08 5.37
CA THR A 236 -11.75 -14.27 4.53
C THR A 236 -10.84 -14.06 3.31
N PRO A 237 -10.31 -15.14 2.70
CA PRO A 237 -9.20 -15.05 1.74
C PRO A 237 -9.48 -14.07 0.60
N THR A 238 -8.49 -13.23 0.36
CA THR A 238 -8.41 -12.28 -0.76
C THR A 238 -8.56 -13.04 -2.08
N PRO A 239 -9.43 -12.59 -3.01
CA PRO A 239 -9.53 -13.23 -4.32
C PRO A 239 -8.21 -13.06 -5.09
N PRO A 240 -7.91 -13.97 -6.04
CA PRO A 240 -6.70 -13.87 -6.85
C PRO A 240 -6.63 -12.51 -7.58
N PRO A 241 -5.42 -11.97 -7.80
CA PRO A 241 -5.24 -10.75 -8.59
C PRO A 241 -5.87 -10.93 -9.99
N PRO A 242 -6.52 -9.89 -10.53
CA PRO A 242 -7.03 -9.93 -11.89
C PRO A 242 -5.87 -10.05 -12.88
N ASP A 243 -6.15 -10.55 -14.09
CA ASP A 243 -5.14 -10.72 -15.12
C ASP A 243 -4.44 -9.40 -15.47
N PRO A 244 -3.14 -9.44 -15.85
CA PRO A 244 -2.39 -8.23 -16.18
C PRO A 244 -2.95 -7.53 -17.43
N PRO A 245 -2.79 -6.20 -17.54
CA PRO A 245 -3.31 -5.44 -18.68
C PRO A 245 -2.57 -5.79 -19.97
N ASP A 246 -3.30 -5.93 -21.08
CA ASP A 246 -2.69 -6.07 -22.40
C ASP A 246 -2.17 -4.70 -22.88
N VAL A 247 -0.84 -4.60 -22.96
CA VAL A 247 -0.12 -3.38 -23.40
C VAL A 247 0.48 -3.51 -24.80
N ARG A 248 0.16 -4.58 -25.54
CA ARG A 248 0.73 -4.84 -26.87
C ARG A 248 0.46 -3.69 -27.84
N ARG A 249 1.46 -3.37 -28.68
CA ARG A 249 1.30 -2.40 -29.77
C ARG A 249 0.30 -2.92 -30.79
N THR A 250 -0.77 -2.16 -31.02
CA THR A 250 -1.66 -2.40 -32.16
C THR A 250 -0.97 -1.93 -33.43
N THR A 251 -0.40 -2.87 -34.19
CA THR A 251 0.24 -2.57 -35.47
C THR A 251 -0.82 -2.39 -36.55
N THR A 252 -1.28 -1.15 -36.77
CA THR A 252 -2.19 -0.88 -37.89
C THR A 252 -1.40 -0.90 -39.20
N SER A 253 -1.69 -1.88 -40.06
CA SER A 253 -1.08 -2.10 -41.38
C SER A 253 -0.99 -0.84 -42.27
N SER A 254 -1.94 0.10 -42.13
CA SER A 254 -1.97 1.36 -42.89
C SER A 254 -0.70 2.23 -42.74
N ARG A 255 -0.03 2.16 -41.58
CA ARG A 255 1.11 3.02 -41.24
C ARG A 255 2.40 2.63 -41.99
N ARG A 256 2.53 1.37 -42.39
CA ARG A 256 3.64 0.92 -43.27
C ARG A 256 3.51 1.47 -44.69
N LEU A 257 2.30 1.70 -45.16
CA LEU A 257 2.05 2.28 -46.49
C LEU A 257 2.40 3.77 -46.50
N GLU A 258 2.01 4.49 -45.45
CA GLU A 258 2.31 5.91 -45.25
C GLU A 258 3.82 6.17 -45.09
N GLY A 259 4.51 5.33 -44.31
CA GLY A 259 5.97 5.37 -44.19
C GLY A 259 6.69 5.08 -45.51
N ARG A 260 6.17 4.16 -46.34
CA ARG A 260 6.70 3.89 -47.68
C ARG A 260 6.49 5.05 -48.64
N LEU A 261 5.34 5.72 -48.59
CA LEU A 261 5.06 6.91 -49.41
C LEU A 261 5.96 8.09 -49.03
N VAL A 262 6.16 8.34 -47.73
CA VAL A 262 7.09 9.37 -47.23
C VAL A 262 8.54 9.04 -47.55
N ALA A 263 8.93 7.76 -47.51
CA ALA A 263 10.27 7.32 -47.91
C ALA A 263 10.51 7.54 -49.41
N VAL A 264 9.56 7.19 -50.27
CA VAL A 264 9.65 7.44 -51.73
C VAL A 264 9.72 8.93 -52.02
N LEU A 265 8.91 9.75 -51.34
CA LEU A 265 8.94 11.21 -51.47
C LEU A 265 10.27 11.81 -50.98
N GLY A 266 10.80 11.32 -49.86
CA GLY A 266 12.08 11.74 -49.28
C GLY A 266 13.28 11.37 -50.15
N VAL A 267 13.24 10.19 -50.79
CA VAL A 267 14.25 9.76 -51.76
C VAL A 267 14.23 10.66 -53.00
N GLY A 268 13.05 10.99 -53.53
CA GLY A 268 12.90 11.89 -54.68
C GLY A 268 13.41 13.30 -54.40
N PHE A 269 13.08 13.87 -53.24
CA PHE A 269 13.55 15.19 -52.83
C PHE A 269 15.07 15.22 -52.55
N GLY A 270 15.60 14.18 -51.88
CA GLY A 270 17.03 14.04 -51.62
C GLY A 270 17.88 13.92 -52.90
N ALA A 271 17.37 13.19 -53.91
CA ALA A 271 18.02 13.10 -55.22
C ALA A 271 18.08 14.45 -55.95
N GLY A 272 17.04 15.28 -55.84
CA GLY A 272 17.02 16.63 -56.41
C GLY A 272 18.05 17.57 -55.79
N ILE A 273 18.20 17.53 -54.46
CA ILE A 273 19.21 18.32 -53.74
C ILE A 273 20.63 17.84 -54.07
N ALA A 274 20.85 16.52 -54.13
CA ALA A 274 22.16 15.97 -54.48
C ALA A 274 22.60 16.39 -55.91
N LEU A 275 21.66 16.40 -56.87
CA LEU A 275 21.92 16.90 -58.22
C LEU A 275 22.23 18.40 -58.26
N ALA A 276 21.52 19.21 -57.46
CA ALA A 276 21.78 20.64 -57.34
C ALA A 276 23.16 20.95 -56.74
N CYS A 277 23.53 20.24 -55.65
CA CYS A 277 24.85 20.38 -55.01
C CYS A 277 25.98 19.86 -55.90
N SER A 278 25.79 18.74 -56.60
CA SER A 278 26.75 18.19 -57.57
C SER A 278 27.03 19.20 -58.69
N ARG A 279 26.00 19.88 -59.19
CA ARG A 279 26.14 20.96 -60.19
C ARG A 279 26.91 22.18 -59.66
N LEU A 280 26.67 22.58 -58.42
CA LEU A 280 27.38 23.69 -57.78
C LEU A 280 28.86 23.38 -57.56
N LEU A 281 29.19 22.16 -57.16
CA LEU A 281 30.58 21.69 -56.95
C LEU A 281 31.34 21.48 -58.27
N ALA A 282 30.67 21.00 -59.32
CA ALA A 282 31.26 20.85 -60.64
C ALA A 282 31.73 22.19 -61.25
N GLY A 283 31.17 23.32 -60.82
CA GLY A 283 31.57 24.65 -61.24
C GLY A 283 32.85 25.20 -60.57
N LEU A 284 33.32 24.57 -59.49
CA LEU A 284 34.39 25.11 -58.63
C LEU A 284 35.79 24.54 -58.89
N LEU A 285 35.94 23.42 -59.62
CA LEU A 285 37.23 22.75 -59.86
C LEU A 285 37.43 22.46 -61.36
N PRO A 286 38.02 23.38 -62.14
CA PRO A 286 38.38 23.14 -63.53
C PRO A 286 39.69 22.34 -63.58
N GLY A 287 39.62 21.03 -63.87
CA GLY A 287 40.82 20.23 -64.19
C GLY A 287 40.79 18.74 -63.81
N SER A 288 39.86 18.29 -62.96
CA SER A 288 39.74 16.87 -62.57
C SER A 288 38.28 16.47 -62.38
N SER A 289 37.49 16.69 -63.43
CA SER A 289 36.03 16.51 -63.44
C SER A 289 35.59 15.14 -62.88
N ALA A 290 36.17 14.03 -63.33
CA ALA A 290 35.74 12.68 -62.93
C ALA A 290 35.83 12.40 -61.41
N LEU A 291 36.90 12.87 -60.74
CA LEU A 291 37.08 12.69 -59.29
C LEU A 291 36.12 13.57 -58.48
N GLY A 292 35.85 14.80 -58.96
CA GLY A 292 34.89 15.72 -58.34
C GLY A 292 33.44 15.20 -58.41
N TRP A 293 33.03 14.64 -59.56
CA TRP A 293 31.71 14.02 -59.71
C TRP A 293 31.52 12.79 -58.81
N ALA A 294 32.53 11.92 -58.72
CA ALA A 294 32.47 10.74 -57.86
C ALA A 294 32.42 11.10 -56.37
N ALA A 295 33.27 12.04 -55.92
CA ALA A 295 33.26 12.50 -54.54
C ALA A 295 31.96 13.24 -54.17
N GLY A 296 31.45 14.09 -55.07
CA GLY A 296 30.20 14.84 -54.87
C GLY A 296 28.97 13.94 -54.82
N THR A 297 28.89 12.93 -55.69
CA THR A 297 27.78 11.96 -55.66
C THR A 297 27.84 11.06 -54.42
N ALA A 298 29.02 10.61 -54.02
CA ALA A 298 29.21 9.86 -52.78
C ALA A 298 28.80 10.67 -51.53
N ALA A 299 29.22 11.93 -51.44
CA ALA A 299 28.85 12.83 -50.35
C ALA A 299 27.34 13.13 -50.35
N GLY A 300 26.73 13.36 -51.52
CA GLY A 300 25.29 13.57 -51.67
C GLY A 300 24.48 12.35 -51.25
N LEU A 301 24.87 11.14 -51.68
CA LEU A 301 24.23 9.90 -51.26
C LEU A 301 24.37 9.66 -49.76
N ALA A 302 25.55 9.92 -49.18
CA ALA A 302 25.76 9.81 -47.74
C ALA A 302 24.85 10.77 -46.96
N LEU A 303 24.69 12.02 -47.42
CA LEU A 303 23.78 12.99 -46.81
C LEU A 303 22.31 12.52 -46.91
N VAL A 304 21.87 12.04 -48.07
CA VAL A 304 20.51 11.51 -48.26
C VAL A 304 20.25 10.34 -47.32
N VAL A 305 21.17 9.38 -47.24
CA VAL A 305 21.06 8.24 -46.32
C VAL A 305 21.01 8.74 -44.88
N TRP A 306 21.85 9.71 -44.50
CA TRP A 306 21.83 10.29 -43.17
C TRP A 306 20.49 10.97 -42.84
N VAL A 307 19.96 11.83 -43.73
CA VAL A 307 18.67 12.51 -43.54
C VAL A 307 17.51 11.51 -43.43
N VAL A 308 17.46 10.51 -44.31
CA VAL A 308 16.42 9.47 -44.27
C VAL A 308 16.50 8.67 -42.97
N ARG A 309 17.71 8.30 -42.52
CA ARG A 309 17.90 7.61 -41.24
C ARG A 309 17.54 8.49 -40.04
N ALA A 310 17.95 9.75 -40.02
CA ALA A 310 17.63 10.68 -38.96
C ALA A 310 16.12 10.94 -38.87
N ARG A 311 15.45 11.14 -40.00
CA ARG A 311 14.00 11.34 -40.05
C ARG A 311 13.22 10.07 -39.68
N GLY A 312 13.69 8.90 -40.11
CA GLY A 312 13.14 7.60 -39.70
C GLY A 312 13.24 7.41 -38.19
N LEU A 313 14.40 7.69 -37.60
CA LEU A 313 14.61 7.67 -36.15
C LEU A 313 13.67 8.60 -35.38
N LEU A 314 13.52 9.85 -35.83
CA LEU A 314 12.62 10.81 -35.19
C LEU A 314 11.17 10.37 -35.27
N ASN A 315 10.74 9.84 -36.42
CA ASN A 315 9.39 9.31 -36.59
C ASN A 315 9.16 8.08 -35.70
N ASP A 316 10.12 7.15 -35.63
CA ASP A 316 10.02 5.97 -34.77
C ASP A 316 9.93 6.37 -33.29
N ARG A 317 10.73 7.35 -32.84
CA ARG A 317 10.65 7.90 -31.47
C ARG A 317 9.31 8.58 -31.19
N ALA A 318 8.76 9.34 -32.14
CA ALA A 318 7.43 9.94 -31.98
C ALA A 318 6.33 8.87 -31.88
N LEU A 319 6.45 7.77 -32.63
CA LEU A 319 5.54 6.63 -32.53
C LEU A 319 5.69 5.88 -31.20
N LEU A 320 6.90 5.76 -30.67
CA LEU A 320 7.16 5.21 -29.34
C LEU A 320 6.55 6.10 -28.26
N ASP A 321 6.78 7.41 -28.29
CA ASP A 321 6.21 8.37 -27.34
C ASP A 321 4.67 8.33 -27.33
N ARG A 322 4.03 8.36 -28.51
CA ARG A 322 2.57 8.22 -28.62
C ARG A 322 2.08 6.91 -28.00
N TRP A 323 2.76 5.81 -28.30
CA TRP A 323 2.39 4.51 -27.75
C TRP A 323 2.56 4.46 -26.22
N VAL A 324 3.61 5.07 -25.66
CA VAL A 324 3.79 5.19 -24.20
C VAL A 324 2.62 5.93 -23.55
N VAL A 325 2.06 6.96 -24.21
CA VAL A 325 0.85 7.64 -23.71
C VAL A 325 -0.33 6.70 -23.65
N GLU A 326 -0.54 5.90 -24.71
CA GLU A 326 -1.60 4.91 -24.79
C GLU A 326 -1.44 3.83 -23.69
N VAL A 327 -0.22 3.32 -23.49
CA VAL A 327 0.10 2.35 -22.43
C VAL A 327 -0.20 2.92 -21.05
N ALA A 328 0.26 4.13 -20.74
CA ALA A 328 0.02 4.75 -19.44
C ALA A 328 -1.49 4.97 -19.17
N ALA A 329 -2.26 5.28 -20.21
CA ALA A 329 -3.72 5.37 -20.10
C ALA A 329 -4.35 4.00 -19.81
N THR A 330 -3.90 2.93 -20.48
CA THR A 330 -4.34 1.55 -20.22
C THR A 330 -4.00 1.12 -18.80
N LEU A 331 -2.77 1.35 -18.33
CA LEU A 331 -2.35 1.03 -16.95
C LEU A 331 -3.20 1.77 -15.92
N ARG A 332 -3.46 3.05 -16.16
CA ARG A 332 -4.31 3.85 -15.28
C ARG A 332 -5.74 3.30 -15.23
N TRP A 333 -6.35 3.03 -16.39
CA TRP A 333 -7.70 2.49 -16.47
C TRP A 333 -7.79 1.13 -15.76
N HIS A 334 -6.82 0.25 -16.00
CA HIS A 334 -6.71 -1.05 -15.32
C HIS A 334 -6.60 -0.89 -13.80
N GLY A 335 -5.75 0.04 -13.34
CA GLY A 335 -5.60 0.32 -11.92
C GLY A 335 -6.87 0.88 -11.28
N GLU A 336 -7.57 1.79 -11.96
CA GLU A 336 -8.86 2.32 -11.50
C GLU A 336 -9.93 1.20 -11.41
N ALA A 337 -9.96 0.28 -12.38
CA ALA A 337 -10.84 -0.88 -12.38
C ALA A 337 -10.55 -1.85 -11.22
N MET A 338 -9.27 -2.19 -11.00
CA MET A 338 -8.84 -3.03 -9.87
C MET A 338 -9.28 -2.46 -8.53
N VAL A 339 -9.10 -1.15 -8.33
CA VAL A 339 -9.53 -0.45 -7.11
C VAL A 339 -11.05 -0.55 -6.92
N ALA A 340 -11.81 -0.32 -7.99
CA ALA A 340 -13.28 -0.38 -7.94
C ALA A 340 -13.76 -1.79 -7.59
N GLU A 341 -13.22 -2.82 -8.24
CA GLU A 341 -13.57 -4.22 -7.99
C GLU A 341 -13.24 -4.63 -6.56
N ARG A 342 -12.03 -4.34 -6.09
CA ARG A 342 -11.58 -4.72 -4.73
C ARG A 342 -12.39 -4.03 -3.63
N LEU A 343 -12.74 -2.76 -3.82
CA LEU A 343 -13.61 -2.04 -2.89
C LEU A 343 -15.05 -2.56 -2.91
N LEU A 344 -15.60 -2.88 -4.07
CA LEU A 344 -16.94 -3.47 -4.21
C LEU A 344 -17.01 -4.84 -3.52
N ILE A 345 -15.99 -5.66 -3.69
CA ILE A 345 -15.87 -6.94 -3.00
C ILE A 345 -15.81 -6.73 -1.47
N ALA A 346 -15.06 -5.74 -0.99
CA ALA A 346 -15.01 -5.41 0.43
C ALA A 346 -16.38 -4.96 0.98
N GLU A 347 -17.11 -4.12 0.25
CA GLU A 347 -18.44 -3.64 0.62
C GLU A 347 -19.48 -4.78 0.64
N SER A 348 -19.49 -5.62 -0.38
CA SER A 348 -20.43 -6.77 -0.46
C SER A 348 -20.24 -7.77 0.67
N ARG A 349 -18.99 -8.01 1.09
CA ARG A 349 -18.65 -8.85 2.26
C ARG A 349 -19.16 -8.24 3.56
N TRP A 350 -19.08 -6.92 3.72
CA TRP A 350 -19.68 -6.24 4.87
C TRP A 350 -21.20 -6.43 4.92
N ALA A 351 -21.87 -6.22 3.78
CA ALA A 351 -23.31 -6.36 3.68
C ALA A 351 -23.76 -7.80 3.99
N ALA A 352 -23.00 -8.80 3.55
CA ALA A 352 -23.25 -10.21 3.86
C ALA A 352 -23.06 -10.52 5.36
N GLY A 353 -21.98 -10.02 5.98
CA GLY A 353 -21.75 -10.16 7.43
C GLY A 353 -22.85 -9.51 8.28
N THR A 354 -23.42 -8.40 7.80
CA THR A 354 -24.55 -7.72 8.47
C THR A 354 -25.85 -8.52 8.38
N ARG A 355 -26.11 -9.20 7.24
CA ARG A 355 -27.32 -10.04 7.05
C ARG A 355 -27.25 -11.39 7.79
N ALA A 356 -26.06 -11.93 8.00
CA ALA A 356 -25.86 -13.20 8.70
C ALA A 356 -26.03 -13.09 10.23
N ALA A 357 -26.11 -11.87 10.78
CA ALA A 357 -26.45 -11.66 12.18
C ALA A 357 -27.93 -12.03 12.41
N PRO A 358 -28.26 -12.93 13.35
CA PRO A 358 -29.65 -13.29 13.63
C PRO A 358 -30.44 -12.03 14.03
N PRO A 359 -31.73 -11.91 13.63
CA PRO A 359 -32.58 -10.84 14.14
C PRO A 359 -32.57 -10.90 15.67
N GLN A 360 -32.43 -9.75 16.32
CA GLN A 360 -32.45 -9.72 17.78
C GLN A 360 -33.75 -10.36 18.28
N PRO A 361 -33.70 -11.33 19.22
CA PRO A 361 -34.91 -11.78 19.89
C PRO A 361 -35.51 -10.59 20.63
N GLY A 362 -36.70 -10.20 20.16
CA GLY A 362 -37.64 -9.23 20.73
C GLY A 362 -37.10 -8.26 21.77
N VAL A 363 -36.85 -7.01 21.35
CA VAL A 363 -37.60 -5.97 22.05
C VAL A 363 -39.03 -6.20 21.60
N GLU A 364 -39.85 -6.72 22.50
CA GLU A 364 -41.29 -6.84 22.32
C GLU A 364 -41.78 -5.50 21.77
N SER A 365 -42.07 -5.47 20.48
CA SER A 365 -42.67 -4.32 19.83
C SER A 365 -44.06 -4.25 20.42
N ARG A 366 -44.18 -3.52 21.53
CA ARG A 366 -45.46 -3.20 22.15
C ARG A 366 -46.32 -2.66 21.01
N PRO A 367 -47.42 -3.34 20.62
CA PRO A 367 -48.26 -2.83 19.56
C PRO A 367 -48.71 -1.46 20.03
N LEU A 368 -48.29 -0.41 19.34
CA LEU A 368 -48.88 0.90 19.48
C LEU A 368 -50.31 0.75 18.96
N THR A 369 -51.20 0.31 19.83
CA THR A 369 -52.63 0.38 19.61
C THR A 369 -52.95 1.84 19.35
N ARG A 370 -53.61 2.09 18.22
CA ARG A 370 -53.99 3.38 17.65
C ARG A 370 -54.96 4.20 18.52
N ASN A 371 -55.08 3.92 19.82
CA ASN A 371 -56.13 4.45 20.71
C ASN A 371 -55.60 5.25 21.91
N VAL A 372 -54.40 5.83 21.84
CA VAL A 372 -53.93 6.78 22.88
C VAL A 372 -53.31 8.03 22.24
N VAL A 373 -54.04 8.65 21.30
CA VAL A 373 -53.79 10.04 20.88
C VAL A 373 -55.14 10.72 20.60
N THR A 374 -55.97 10.83 21.63
CA THR A 374 -57.07 11.80 21.73
C THR A 374 -57.29 12.00 23.22
N ASP A 375 -56.62 13.02 23.78
CA ASP A 375 -57.02 13.75 25.02
C ASP A 375 -55.89 14.65 25.57
N GLN A 376 -55.15 15.36 24.70
CA GLN A 376 -54.21 16.39 25.17
C GLN A 376 -54.27 17.71 24.41
N TYR A 377 -55.41 18.03 23.80
CA TYR A 377 -55.71 19.40 23.37
C TYR A 377 -57.09 19.85 23.88
N GLU A 378 -57.23 19.91 25.21
CA GLU A 378 -58.10 20.88 25.85
C GLU A 378 -57.22 21.82 26.68
N TRP A 379 -56.87 22.97 26.08
CA TRP A 379 -56.50 24.17 26.82
C TRP A 379 -57.07 25.37 26.03
N TRP A 380 -58.07 25.98 26.68
CA TRP A 380 -58.61 27.35 26.60
C TRP A 380 -57.63 28.44 26.16
#